data_AF-A0A5E8AWD2-F1
#
_entry.id   AF-A0A5E8AWD2-F1
#
_cell.length_a   1.000
_cell.length_b   1.000
_cell.length_c   1.000
_cell.angle_alpha   90.00
_cell.angle_beta   90.00
_cell.angle_gamma   90.00
#
_symmetry.space_group_name_H-M   'P 1'
#
loop_
_entity.id
_entity.type
_entity.pdbx_description
1 polymer ?
#
loop_
_entity_poly.entity_id
_entity_poly.type
_entity_poly.pdbx_seq_one_letter_code
_entity_poly.pdbx_strand_id
1 'polypeptide(L)'
;MGDSTVNARQPGKDKLEHEGAELGRIHALANNRKALGYWLGFLKGILASNDVETAEFEPLSVEAENFLRLLHDPDAYELIEDLRIWKNEPREVYEIIQSVVDVRSRDFVVESEKDEIN
;
A
#
# COMPACT_ATOMS: atom_id res chain seq x y z
N MET A 1 59.60 -33.09 -4.09
CA MET A 1 58.67 -32.47 -3.13
C MET A 1 58.02 -31.30 -3.84
N GLY A 2 56.82 -31.52 -4.36
CA GLY A 2 56.08 -30.51 -5.12
C GLY A 2 55.22 -29.70 -4.17
N ASP A 3 55.47 -28.40 -4.13
CA ASP A 3 54.57 -27.40 -3.57
C ASP A 3 53.79 -26.79 -4.74
N SER A 4 52.46 -26.87 -4.69
CA SER A 4 51.55 -26.15 -5.57
C SER A 4 50.18 -26.13 -4.93
N THR A 5 49.96 -25.06 -4.18
CA THR A 5 48.67 -24.55 -3.73
C THR A 5 47.74 -24.33 -4.92
N VAL A 6 46.68 -25.15 -5.03
CA VAL A 6 45.56 -24.86 -5.93
C VAL A 6 44.59 -23.91 -5.24
N ASN A 7 44.68 -22.66 -5.68
CA ASN A 7 43.80 -21.54 -5.38
C ASN A 7 42.35 -21.89 -5.78
N ALA A 8 41.48 -22.07 -4.79
CA ALA A 8 40.04 -22.19 -4.97
C ALA A 8 39.48 -20.84 -5.44
N ARG A 9 39.28 -20.68 -6.76
CA ARG A 9 38.46 -19.60 -7.32
C ARG A 9 37.02 -19.77 -6.82
N GLN A 10 36.61 -18.96 -5.85
CA GLN A 10 35.19 -18.71 -5.57
C GLN A 10 34.63 -17.77 -6.65
N PRO A 11 33.63 -18.16 -7.45
CA PRO A 11 32.91 -17.21 -8.27
C PRO A 11 31.84 -16.50 -7.41
N GLY A 12 31.98 -15.17 -7.30
CA GLY A 12 30.88 -14.20 -7.18
C GLY A 12 29.92 -14.33 -6.01
N LYS A 13 30.30 -13.85 -4.82
CA LYS A 13 29.32 -13.49 -3.77
C LYS A 13 28.60 -12.17 -4.07
N ASP A 14 29.30 -11.20 -4.66
CA ASP A 14 28.76 -9.85 -4.87
C ASP A 14 27.55 -9.83 -5.82
N LYS A 15 27.52 -10.71 -6.84
CA LYS A 15 26.44 -10.71 -7.84
C LYS A 15 25.08 -11.17 -7.27
N LEU A 16 25.10 -12.09 -6.30
CA LEU A 16 23.90 -12.65 -5.66
C LEU A 16 23.30 -11.71 -4.61
N GLU A 17 24.13 -10.95 -3.90
CA GLU A 17 23.67 -9.97 -2.90
C GLU A 17 22.98 -8.76 -3.56
N HIS A 18 23.50 -8.30 -4.70
CA HIS A 18 22.87 -7.22 -5.47
C HIS A 18 21.53 -7.66 -6.11
N GLU A 19 21.47 -8.87 -6.67
CA GLU A 19 20.23 -9.44 -7.22
C GLU A 19 19.17 -9.68 -6.12
N GLY A 20 19.57 -10.10 -4.92
CA GLY A 20 18.66 -10.28 -3.78
C GLY A 20 18.07 -8.97 -3.26
N ALA A 21 18.84 -7.88 -3.21
CA ALA A 21 18.35 -6.55 -2.83
C ALA A 21 17.43 -5.95 -3.91
N GLU A 22 17.74 -6.15 -5.19
CA GLU A 22 16.88 -5.75 -6.32
C GLU A 22 15.53 -6.49 -6.29
N LEU A 23 15.57 -7.83 -6.11
CA LEU A 23 14.37 -8.65 -5.95
C LEU A 23 13.56 -8.25 -4.73
N GLY A 24 14.21 -7.97 -3.59
CA GLY A 24 13.56 -7.48 -2.38
C GLY A 24 12.83 -6.15 -2.61
N ARG A 25 13.43 -5.22 -3.36
CA ARG A 25 12.80 -3.94 -3.75
C ARG A 25 11.60 -4.15 -4.66
N ILE A 26 11.71 -5.03 -5.67
CA ILE A 26 10.61 -5.36 -6.58
C ILE A 26 9.44 -5.97 -5.80
N HIS A 27 9.71 -6.90 -4.88
CA HIS A 27 8.67 -7.50 -4.04
C HIS A 27 8.01 -6.47 -3.12
N ALA A 28 8.78 -5.55 -2.53
CA ALA A 28 8.22 -4.47 -1.72
C ALA A 28 7.29 -3.56 -2.52
N LEU A 29 7.69 -3.16 -3.74
CA LEU A 29 6.86 -2.35 -4.63
C LEU A 29 5.56 -3.08 -5.02
N ALA A 30 5.67 -4.35 -5.44
CA ALA A 30 4.51 -5.16 -5.80
C ALA A 30 3.56 -5.38 -4.62
N ASN A 31 4.08 -5.55 -3.41
CA ASN A 31 3.29 -5.69 -2.20
C ASN A 31 2.58 -4.38 -1.83
N ASN A 32 3.27 -3.24 -1.93
CA ASN A 32 2.68 -1.92 -1.71
C ASN A 32 1.55 -1.64 -2.70
N ARG A 33 1.76 -1.96 -3.99
CA ARG A 33 0.72 -1.80 -5.02
C ARG A 33 -0.49 -2.68 -4.75
N LYS A 34 -0.30 -3.93 -4.32
CA LYS A 34 -1.41 -4.83 -3.93
C LYS A 34 -2.17 -4.27 -2.73
N ALA A 35 -1.46 -3.79 -1.72
CA ALA A 35 -2.08 -3.18 -0.55
C ALA A 35 -2.89 -1.95 -0.94
N LEU A 36 -2.34 -1.05 -1.76
CA LEU A 36 -3.06 0.13 -2.25
C LEU A 36 -4.31 -0.23 -3.07
N GLY A 37 -4.21 -1.24 -3.95
CA GLY A 37 -5.36 -1.74 -4.69
C GLY A 37 -6.46 -2.31 -3.78
N TYR A 38 -6.08 -3.04 -2.74
CA TYR A 38 -6.99 -3.53 -1.71
C TYR A 38 -7.68 -2.39 -0.96
N TRP A 39 -6.93 -1.37 -0.54
CA TRP A 39 -7.47 -0.22 0.17
C TRP A 39 -8.47 0.59 -0.65
N LEU A 40 -8.12 0.89 -1.90
CA LEU A 40 -9.02 1.54 -2.85
C LEU A 40 -10.29 0.72 -3.07
N GLY A 41 -10.17 -0.62 -3.16
CA GLY A 41 -11.30 -1.52 -3.29
C GLY A 41 -12.22 -1.49 -2.07
N PHE A 42 -11.65 -1.50 -0.86
CA PHE A 42 -12.39 -1.39 0.39
C PHE A 42 -13.18 -0.08 0.48
N LEU A 43 -12.54 1.07 0.26
CA LEU A 43 -13.21 2.37 0.30
C LEU A 43 -14.31 2.50 -0.76
N LYS A 44 -14.08 2.00 -1.98
CA LYS A 44 -15.12 1.93 -3.02
C LYS A 44 -16.29 1.03 -2.63
N GLY A 45 -16.02 -0.03 -1.87
CA GLY A 45 -17.05 -0.90 -1.31
C GLY A 45 -17.98 -0.15 -0.35
N ILE A 46 -17.43 0.71 0.50
CA ILE A 46 -18.20 1.57 1.39
C ILE A 46 -19.03 2.58 0.59
N LEU A 47 -18.45 3.20 -0.43
CA LEU A 47 -19.19 4.19 -1.25
C LEU A 47 -20.29 3.56 -2.14
N ALA A 48 -20.28 2.24 -2.35
CA ALA A 48 -21.19 1.57 -3.28
C ALA A 48 -22.67 1.64 -2.87
N SER A 49 -22.96 1.79 -1.57
CA SER A 49 -24.31 2.03 -1.03
C SER A 49 -24.82 3.44 -1.31
N ASN A 50 -23.96 4.39 -1.71
CA ASN A 50 -24.21 5.84 -1.76
C ASN A 50 -24.62 6.45 -0.41
N ASP A 51 -24.35 5.76 0.68
CA ASP A 51 -24.60 6.22 2.04
C ASP A 51 -23.62 5.52 2.99
N VAL A 52 -23.25 6.18 4.09
CA VAL A 52 -22.49 5.54 5.18
C VAL A 52 -23.36 5.57 6.43
N GLU A 53 -23.35 4.49 7.18
CA GLU A 53 -24.00 4.41 8.48
C GLU A 53 -22.96 4.53 9.60
N THR A 54 -23.34 5.11 10.75
CA THR A 54 -22.44 5.21 11.92
C THR A 54 -21.95 3.85 12.42
N ALA A 55 -22.70 2.77 12.16
CA ALA A 55 -22.30 1.40 12.47
C ALA A 55 -21.07 0.95 11.66
N GLU A 56 -20.77 1.59 10.53
CA GLU A 56 -19.63 1.29 9.67
C GLU A 56 -18.35 2.01 10.10
N PHE A 57 -18.44 2.99 11.00
CA PHE A 57 -17.30 3.83 11.39
C PHE A 57 -16.23 3.05 12.15
N GLU A 58 -16.63 2.16 13.06
CA GLU A 58 -15.67 1.34 13.81
C GLU A 58 -14.93 0.35 12.89
N PRO A 59 -15.61 -0.44 12.04
CA PRO A 59 -14.93 -1.25 11.01
C PRO A 59 -13.99 -0.43 10.12
N LEU A 60 -14.42 0.76 9.68
CA LEU A 60 -13.60 1.65 8.86
C LEU A 60 -12.36 2.14 9.60
N SER A 61 -12.48 2.54 10.87
CA SER A 61 -11.34 2.97 11.69
C SER A 61 -10.34 1.84 11.89
N VAL A 62 -10.81 0.62 12.17
CA VAL A 62 -9.94 -0.55 12.35
C VAL A 62 -9.17 -0.84 11.05
N GLU A 63 -9.84 -0.77 9.90
CA GLU A 63 -9.19 -1.04 8.63
C GLU A 63 -8.20 0.06 8.23
N ALA A 64 -8.52 1.33 8.50
CA ALA A 64 -7.59 2.44 8.32
C ALA A 64 -6.34 2.27 9.20
N GLU A 65 -6.47 1.81 10.45
CA GLU A 65 -5.33 1.51 11.32
C GLU A 65 -4.47 0.35 10.78
N ASN A 66 -5.10 -0.70 10.26
CA ASN A 66 -4.39 -1.81 9.61
C ASN A 66 -3.57 -1.30 8.43
N PHE A 67 -4.17 -0.43 7.62
CA PHE A 67 -3.53 0.11 6.45
C PHE A 67 -2.39 1.07 6.79
N LEU A 68 -2.58 1.94 7.77
CA LEU A 68 -1.55 2.82 8.30
C LEU A 68 -0.34 2.03 8.82
N ARG A 69 -0.56 0.90 9.50
CA ARG A 69 0.53 0.00 9.95
C ARG A 69 1.28 -0.65 8.80
N LEU A 70 0.58 -0.98 7.70
CA LEU A 70 1.16 -1.70 6.58
C LEU A 70 1.94 -0.78 5.63
N LEU A 71 1.36 0.38 5.29
CA LEU A 71 1.88 1.28 4.26
C LEU A 71 2.35 2.64 4.78
N HIS A 72 2.15 2.96 6.06
CA HIS A 72 2.41 4.29 6.61
C HIS A 72 1.68 5.40 5.81
N ASP A 73 0.46 5.08 5.38
CA ASP A 73 -0.32 5.91 4.48
C ASP A 73 -0.91 7.16 5.19
N PRO A 74 -0.59 8.39 4.72
CA PRO A 74 -1.10 9.61 5.34
C PRO A 74 -2.63 9.74 5.30
N ASP A 75 -3.28 9.35 4.22
CA ASP A 75 -4.75 9.45 4.08
C ASP A 75 -5.43 8.50 5.06
N ALA A 76 -4.83 7.33 5.34
CA ALA A 76 -5.34 6.43 6.36
C ALA A 76 -5.24 7.04 7.77
N TYR A 77 -4.16 7.76 8.06
CA TYR A 77 -4.03 8.50 9.32
C TYR A 77 -5.05 9.63 9.43
N GLU A 78 -5.19 10.44 8.37
CA GLU A 78 -6.16 11.54 8.32
C GLU A 78 -7.60 11.01 8.50
N LEU A 79 -7.95 9.93 7.82
CA LEU A 79 -9.27 9.30 7.94
C LEU A 79 -9.58 8.85 9.38
N ILE A 80 -8.59 8.31 10.12
CA ILE A 80 -8.78 7.93 11.53
C ILE A 80 -9.13 9.16 12.38
N GLU A 81 -8.43 10.28 12.15
CA GLU A 81 -8.70 11.52 12.89
C GLU A 81 -10.05 12.13 12.49
N ASP A 82 -10.39 12.11 11.20
CA ASP A 82 -11.67 12.58 10.69
C ASP A 82 -12.84 11.78 11.27
N LEU A 83 -12.72 10.45 11.40
CA LEU A 83 -13.76 9.63 12.06
C LEU A 83 -13.97 10.00 13.52
N ARG A 84 -12.93 10.51 14.20
CA ARG A 84 -13.06 11.00 15.59
C ARG A 84 -13.77 12.35 15.65
N ILE A 85 -13.49 13.23 14.69
CA ILE A 85 -14.10 14.57 14.59
C ILE A 85 -15.57 14.44 14.17
N TRP A 86 -15.84 13.68 13.12
CA TRP A 86 -17.14 13.53 12.45
C TRP A 86 -17.92 12.29 12.91
N LYS A 87 -17.69 11.81 14.14
CA LYS A 87 -18.21 10.55 14.70
C LYS A 87 -19.73 10.34 14.65
N ASN A 88 -20.52 11.37 14.35
CA ASN A 88 -21.98 11.31 14.22
C ASN A 88 -22.48 11.91 12.90
N GLU A 89 -21.60 12.15 11.94
CA GLU A 89 -21.89 12.86 10.69
C GLU A 89 -21.55 11.96 9.49
N PRO A 90 -22.40 10.98 9.15
CA PRO A 90 -22.09 9.98 8.11
C PRO A 90 -21.92 10.57 6.73
N ARG A 91 -22.60 11.69 6.47
CA ARG A 91 -22.42 12.43 5.22
C ARG A 91 -21.02 13.02 5.09
N GLU A 92 -20.49 13.63 6.15
CA GLU A 92 -19.12 14.18 6.14
C GLU A 92 -18.11 13.07 5.92
N VAL A 93 -18.29 11.92 6.60
CA VAL A 93 -17.44 10.74 6.41
C VAL A 93 -17.52 10.20 4.98
N TYR A 94 -18.72 10.12 4.39
CA TYR A 94 -18.90 9.75 2.99
C TYR A 94 -18.13 10.69 2.04
N GLU A 95 -18.27 12.00 2.23
CA GLU A 95 -17.62 13.01 1.38
C GLU A 95 -16.09 12.95 1.50
N ILE A 96 -15.56 12.69 2.69
CA ILE A 96 -14.12 12.48 2.93
C ILE A 96 -13.62 11.23 2.22
N ILE A 97 -14.31 10.09 2.37
CA ILE A 97 -13.93 8.84 1.70
C ILE A 97 -13.99 9.02 0.17
N GLN A 98 -15.01 9.70 -0.34
CA GLN A 98 -15.14 10.00 -1.77
C GLN A 98 -13.95 10.81 -2.27
N SER A 99 -13.54 11.85 -1.54
CA SER A 99 -12.37 12.66 -1.88
C SER A 99 -11.08 11.83 -1.97
N VAL A 100 -10.84 10.97 -0.97
CA VAL A 100 -9.68 10.06 -0.95
C VAL A 100 -9.72 9.11 -2.17
N VAL A 101 -10.87 8.50 -2.44
CA VAL A 101 -11.03 7.57 -3.57
C VAL A 101 -10.80 8.26 -4.92
N ASP A 102 -11.29 9.49 -5.10
CA ASP A 102 -11.16 10.24 -6.34
C ASP A 102 -9.70 10.61 -6.65
N VAL A 103 -8.96 11.06 -5.63
CA VAL A 103 -7.53 11.40 -5.77
C VAL A 103 -6.72 10.13 -6.01
N ARG A 104 -6.85 9.13 -5.13
CA ARG A 104 -6.01 7.93 -5.17
C ARG A 104 -6.30 7.02 -6.36
N SER A 105 -7.54 6.98 -6.86
CA SER A 105 -7.85 6.22 -8.07
C SER A 105 -7.15 6.79 -9.30
N ARG A 106 -7.04 8.11 -9.41
CA ARG A 106 -6.30 8.75 -10.52
C ARG A 106 -4.82 8.41 -10.45
N ASP A 107 -4.22 8.52 -9.27
CA ASP A 107 -2.80 8.25 -9.07
C ASP A 107 -2.47 6.78 -9.36
N PHE A 108 -3.33 5.84 -8.90
CA PHE A 108 -3.17 4.42 -9.15
C PHE A 108 -3.21 4.04 -10.64
N VAL A 109 -4.06 4.70 -11.43
CA VAL A 109 -4.12 4.49 -12.89
C VAL A 109 -2.83 4.98 -13.55
N VAL A 110 -2.37 6.19 -13.20
CA VAL A 110 -1.14 6.79 -13.75
C VAL A 110 0.09 5.92 -13.43
N GLU A 111 0.16 5.34 -12.23
CA GLU A 111 1.23 4.41 -11.88
C GLU A 111 1.13 3.10 -12.68
N SER A 112 -0.08 2.58 -12.88
CA SER A 112 -0.30 1.35 -13.65
C SER A 112 0.13 1.48 -15.11
N GLU A 113 -0.10 2.63 -15.75
CA GLU A 113 0.36 2.90 -17.13
C GLU A 113 1.88 2.95 -17.23
N LYS A 114 2.59 3.43 -16.20
CA LYS A 114 4.06 3.45 -16.17
C LYS A 114 4.66 2.06 -15.99
N ASP A 115 3.99 1.20 -15.21
CA ASP A 115 4.41 -0.19 -15.00
C ASP A 115 4.30 -1.03 -16.29
N GLU A 116 3.36 -0.74 -17.19
CA GLU A 116 3.17 -1.48 -18.45
C GLU A 116 4.21 -1.17 -19.54
N ILE A 117 4.99 -0.10 -19.39
CA ILE A 117 5.96 0.38 -20.39
C ILE A 117 7.39 -0.18 -20.14
N ASN A 118 7.65 -0.86 -19.02
CA ASN A 118 8.97 -1.40 -18.65
C ASN A 118 9.12 -2.91 -18.88
#